data_AF-A0A9W4S359-F1
#
_entry.id   AF-A0A9W4S359-F1
#
_cell.length_a   1.000
_cell.length_b   1.000
_cell.length_c   1.000
_cell.angle_alpha   90.00
_cell.angle_beta   90.00
_cell.angle_gamma   90.00
#
_symmetry.space_group_name_H-M   'P 1'
#
loop_
_entity.id
_entity.type
_entity.pdbx_description
1 polymer ?
#
loop_
_entity_poly.entity_id
_entity_poly.type
_entity_poly.pdbx_seq_one_letter_code
_entity_poly.pdbx_strand_id
1 'polypeptide(L)'
;MHLVPKELDKLTISQLGFLAQRRLARGVKLNHSEATALIANNLQELIRDGNHTVADLMSLGATMLGRRHVLPAVCSTLHEIQVEGTFPSGTYLVTVHSPISTDDGDLARALYGSFLPNPSNDLFALPEVTVYEPKKQPGAVVVASKRVTLSEGRNRIRLKVTSRGDRPIQVGSHYHFIETNPQLEFDREKSYGYRLDIPAGTSVRFEPGDVKTVTLVEIGGHKVIRGGNRLATGGVELWRAKEIVEKLQLAGFAHAPEPEAILNFTELYQMERSAYATMFGPTTDDLVRLGSTDLWIRVENDFTVYGDECKFGGGKTLREGMGQATGRPDSESLDMVVTNALIVDWSGIYKADIGVKNGMISAIGKAGNPDVMDGVTPGMIVGSCTDVVAGEGKIITAGGIDTHIHFICPQQANEAVASGITTMLGGGTGPSAGTSATTCTPGKNYMREMLQACDSLPLNIGIT
;
A
#
# COMPACT_ATOMS: atom_id res chain seq x y z
N MET A 1 16.25 27.54 24.64
CA MET A 1 15.13 26.60 24.40
C MET A 1 15.70 25.19 24.43
N HIS A 2 14.98 24.23 24.98
CA HIS A 2 15.38 22.81 24.98
C HIS A 2 14.63 22.09 23.85
N LEU A 3 14.92 22.47 22.61
CA LEU A 3 14.18 21.98 21.45
C LEU A 3 14.46 20.47 21.24
N VAL A 4 13.40 19.67 21.20
CA VAL A 4 13.48 18.25 20.84
C VAL A 4 13.39 18.07 19.32
N PRO A 5 13.83 16.93 18.74
CA PRO A 5 13.85 16.74 17.29
C PRO A 5 12.52 17.04 16.59
N LYS A 6 11.38 16.59 17.16
CA LYS A 6 10.05 16.89 16.61
C LYS A 6 9.76 18.39 16.53
N GLU A 7 10.29 19.22 17.43
CA GLU A 7 10.08 20.67 17.40
C GLU A 7 10.92 21.34 16.31
N LEU A 8 12.10 20.81 16.01
CA LEU A 8 12.93 21.25 14.88
C LEU A 8 12.26 20.91 13.54
N ASP A 9 11.62 19.75 13.42
CA ASP A 9 10.86 19.37 12.23
C ASP A 9 9.66 20.31 12.02
N LYS A 10 8.94 20.63 13.10
CA LYS A 10 7.80 21.57 13.06
C LYS A 10 8.24 22.98 12.68
N LEU A 11 9.41 23.41 13.16
CA LEU A 11 10.00 24.68 12.74
C LEU A 11 10.34 24.68 11.24
N THR A 12 10.84 23.56 10.70
CA THR A 12 11.10 23.41 9.26
C THR A 12 9.80 23.50 8.45
N ILE A 13 8.75 22.79 8.88
CA ILE A 13 7.41 22.88 8.26
C ILE A 13 6.90 24.32 8.29
N SER A 14 7.08 25.04 9.41
CA SER A 14 6.66 26.43 9.54
C SER A 14 7.38 27.36 8.56
N GLN A 15 8.70 27.20 8.40
CA GLN A 15 9.47 27.97 7.41
C GLN A 15 9.02 27.69 5.98
N LEU A 16 8.76 26.44 5.63
CA LEU A 16 8.24 26.06 4.31
C LEU A 16 6.83 26.59 4.07
N GLY A 17 5.97 26.53 5.09
CA GLY A 17 4.62 27.08 5.04
C GLY A 17 4.62 28.60 4.86
N PHE A 18 5.46 29.32 5.60
CA PHE A 18 5.61 30.77 5.44
C PHE A 18 6.16 31.15 4.06
N LEU A 19 7.11 30.38 3.53
CA LEU A 19 7.57 30.55 2.13
C LEU A 19 6.42 30.39 1.14
N ALA A 20 5.57 29.37 1.32
CA ALA A 20 4.40 29.14 0.48
C ALA A 20 3.35 30.27 0.63
N GLN A 21 3.11 30.77 1.84
CA GLN A 21 2.25 31.94 2.08
C GLN A 21 2.76 33.18 1.35
N ARG A 22 4.07 33.46 1.37
CA ARG A 22 4.69 34.58 0.62
C ARG A 22 4.60 34.40 -0.90
N ARG A 23 4.57 33.16 -1.40
CA ARG A 23 4.35 32.85 -2.82
C ARG A 23 2.88 33.08 -3.19
N LEU A 24 1.96 32.56 -2.39
CA LEU A 24 0.53 32.76 -2.56
C LEU A 24 0.15 34.25 -2.51
N ALA A 25 0.64 35.00 -1.53
CA ALA A 25 0.35 36.43 -1.36
C ALA A 25 0.74 37.31 -2.57
N ARG A 26 1.62 36.83 -3.46
CA ARG A 26 2.00 37.52 -4.70
C ARG A 26 1.46 36.87 -5.98
N GLY A 27 0.47 35.98 -5.88
CA GLY A 27 -0.20 35.39 -7.05
C GLY A 27 0.41 34.10 -7.60
N VAL A 28 1.32 33.43 -6.88
CA VAL A 28 1.90 32.16 -7.36
C VAL A 28 0.92 31.01 -7.10
N LYS A 29 0.65 30.21 -8.13
CA LYS A 29 -0.05 28.93 -8.00
C LYS A 29 0.86 27.91 -7.35
N LEU A 30 0.45 27.38 -6.21
CA LEU A 30 1.28 26.49 -5.39
C LEU A 30 1.35 25.08 -6.00
N ASN A 31 2.53 24.47 -5.96
CA ASN A 31 2.71 23.06 -6.26
C ASN A 31 2.32 22.17 -5.06
N HIS A 32 2.49 20.85 -5.21
CA HIS A 32 2.10 19.87 -4.18
C HIS A 32 2.78 20.16 -2.83
N SER A 33 4.11 20.27 -2.82
CA SER A 33 4.88 20.49 -1.59
C SER A 33 4.55 21.81 -0.91
N GLU A 34 4.34 22.88 -1.70
CA GLU A 34 3.97 24.20 -1.19
C GLU A 34 2.57 24.21 -0.58
N ALA A 35 1.58 23.58 -1.24
CA ALA A 35 0.23 23.46 -0.73
C ALA A 35 0.19 22.65 0.58
N THR A 36 0.91 21.52 0.63
CA THR A 36 1.05 20.70 1.85
C THR A 36 1.68 21.50 2.98
N ALA A 37 2.78 22.20 2.73
CA ALA A 37 3.48 22.97 3.75
C ALA A 37 2.63 24.12 4.28
N LEU A 38 1.91 24.85 3.41
CA LEU A 38 1.03 25.95 3.81
C LEU A 38 -0.08 25.46 4.72
N ILE A 39 -0.82 24.43 4.30
CA ILE A 39 -1.96 23.93 5.07
C ILE A 39 -1.46 23.34 6.40
N ALA A 40 -0.39 22.55 6.40
CA ALA A 40 0.19 21.99 7.61
C ALA A 40 0.68 23.06 8.60
N ASN A 41 1.30 24.14 8.10
CA ASN A 41 1.71 25.28 8.92
C ASN A 41 0.49 25.96 9.56
N ASN A 42 -0.53 26.29 8.78
CA ASN A 42 -1.69 27.01 9.32
C ASN A 42 -2.47 26.16 10.31
N LEU A 43 -2.56 24.84 10.07
CA LEU A 43 -3.13 23.93 11.06
C LEU A 43 -2.33 23.98 12.36
N GLN A 44 -1.00 24.02 12.34
CA GLN A 44 -0.19 24.16 13.56
C GLN A 44 -0.45 25.47 14.30
N GLU A 45 -0.60 26.59 13.58
CA GLU A 45 -0.94 27.89 14.18
C GLU A 45 -2.34 27.84 14.84
N LEU A 46 -3.33 27.28 14.14
CA LEU A 46 -4.69 27.14 14.69
C LEU A 46 -4.75 26.17 15.88
N ILE A 47 -3.93 25.10 15.87
CA ILE A 47 -3.76 24.22 17.03
C ILE A 47 -3.16 25.00 18.20
N ARG A 48 -2.12 25.82 17.93
CA ARG A 48 -1.43 26.61 18.94
C ARG A 48 -2.35 27.62 19.61
N ASP A 49 -3.30 28.21 18.88
CA ASP A 49 -4.28 29.14 19.44
C ASP A 49 -5.28 28.48 20.39
N GLY A 50 -5.50 27.16 20.26
CA GLY A 50 -6.32 26.39 21.19
C GLY A 50 -7.83 26.64 21.10
N ASN A 51 -8.29 27.32 20.06
CA ASN A 51 -9.71 27.69 19.87
C ASN A 51 -10.50 26.69 18.99
N HIS A 52 -9.85 25.65 18.48
CA HIS A 52 -10.44 24.69 17.55
C HIS A 52 -10.25 23.25 18.03
N THR A 53 -11.28 22.43 17.84
CA THR A 53 -11.18 20.98 18.02
C THR A 53 -10.49 20.34 16.81
N VAL A 54 -10.09 19.07 16.94
CA VAL A 54 -9.60 18.27 15.81
C VAL A 54 -10.60 18.29 14.64
N ALA A 55 -11.89 18.08 14.92
CA ALA A 55 -12.95 18.05 13.90
C ALA A 55 -13.11 19.39 13.16
N ASP A 56 -12.99 20.51 13.88
CA ASP A 56 -13.01 21.85 13.26
C ASP A 56 -11.85 22.00 12.27
N LEU A 57 -10.64 21.60 12.69
CA LEU A 57 -9.43 21.73 11.88
C LEU A 57 -9.41 20.82 10.64
N MET A 58 -9.99 19.62 10.75
CA MET A 58 -10.21 18.73 9.60
C MET A 58 -11.03 19.45 8.51
N SER A 59 -12.08 20.17 8.91
CA SER A 59 -12.96 20.92 8.01
C SER A 59 -12.30 22.20 7.50
N LEU A 60 -11.67 22.97 8.38
CA LEU A 60 -11.02 24.25 8.05
C LEU A 60 -9.87 24.06 7.06
N GLY A 61 -9.04 23.03 7.24
CA GLY A 61 -7.92 22.75 6.35
C GLY A 61 -8.35 22.55 4.88
N ALA A 62 -9.53 21.96 4.64
CA ALA A 62 -10.06 21.73 3.31
C ALA A 62 -10.62 23.00 2.63
N THR A 63 -10.65 24.13 3.33
CA THR A 63 -11.14 25.42 2.83
C THR A 63 -10.02 26.40 2.54
N MET A 64 -8.78 26.16 2.96
CA MET A 64 -7.70 27.15 2.84
C MET A 64 -7.33 27.43 1.39
N LEU A 65 -7.16 26.40 0.57
CA LEU A 65 -6.75 26.52 -0.83
C LEU A 65 -7.85 26.00 -1.77
N GLY A 66 -8.03 26.71 -2.87
CA GLY A 66 -8.94 26.34 -3.95
C GLY A 66 -8.19 25.90 -5.21
N ARG A 67 -8.92 25.35 -6.19
CA ARG A 67 -8.37 24.90 -7.48
C ARG A 67 -7.60 25.99 -8.22
N ARG A 68 -7.99 27.26 -8.09
CA ARG A 68 -7.29 28.39 -8.73
C ARG A 68 -5.93 28.72 -8.08
N HIS A 69 -5.74 28.31 -6.82
CA HIS A 69 -4.58 28.65 -6.00
C HIS A 69 -3.43 27.66 -6.11
N VAL A 70 -3.65 26.53 -6.79
CA VAL A 70 -2.67 25.46 -6.92
C VAL A 70 -2.47 25.08 -8.39
N LEU A 71 -1.38 24.39 -8.69
CA LEU A 71 -1.21 23.73 -9.99
C LEU A 71 -2.25 22.61 -10.14
N PRO A 72 -2.78 22.34 -11.35
CA PRO A 72 -3.83 21.35 -11.56
C PRO A 72 -3.57 19.97 -10.96
N ALA A 73 -2.33 19.49 -11.07
CA ALA A 73 -1.89 18.20 -10.55
C ALA A 73 -2.02 18.07 -9.02
N VAL A 74 -2.07 19.18 -8.27
CA VAL A 74 -2.22 19.15 -6.80
C VAL A 74 -3.58 18.54 -6.42
N CYS A 75 -4.63 18.81 -7.19
CA CYS A 75 -5.97 18.28 -6.93
C CYS A 75 -6.02 16.75 -6.99
N SER A 76 -5.16 16.12 -7.80
CA SER A 76 -5.10 14.66 -7.95
C SER A 76 -3.98 14.00 -7.17
N THR A 77 -2.98 14.73 -6.70
CA THR A 77 -1.84 14.17 -5.96
C THR A 77 -1.93 14.38 -4.45
N LEU A 78 -2.60 15.44 -4.00
CA LEU A 78 -2.73 15.79 -2.59
C LEU A 78 -4.07 15.32 -2.03
N HIS A 79 -4.16 14.02 -1.72
CA HIS A 79 -5.38 13.38 -1.23
C HIS A 79 -5.68 13.65 0.23
N GLU A 80 -4.64 13.74 1.05
CA GLU A 80 -4.75 14.03 2.47
C GLU A 80 -3.52 14.73 3.00
N ILE A 81 -3.69 15.46 4.10
CA ILE A 81 -2.61 16.06 4.88
C ILE A 81 -2.79 15.63 6.31
N GLN A 82 -1.71 15.16 6.91
CA GLN A 82 -1.67 14.74 8.30
C GLN A 82 -0.69 15.62 9.07
N VAL A 83 -1.15 16.19 10.18
CA VAL A 83 -0.31 16.99 11.06
C VAL A 83 -0.68 16.74 12.51
N GLU A 84 0.33 16.44 13.31
CA GLU A 84 0.20 16.44 14.77
C GLU A 84 0.58 17.79 15.34
N GLY A 85 -0.15 18.22 16.38
CA GLY A 85 0.18 19.42 17.13
C GLY A 85 -0.26 19.31 18.60
N THR A 86 0.25 20.19 19.43
CA THR A 86 -0.04 20.23 20.87
C THR A 86 -1.23 21.14 21.15
N PHE A 87 -2.40 20.54 21.28
CA PHE A 87 -3.62 21.19 21.76
C PHE A 87 -3.52 21.47 23.27
N PRO A 88 -4.42 22.30 23.84
CA PRO A 88 -4.50 22.49 25.29
C PRO A 88 -4.62 21.20 26.10
N SER A 89 -5.19 20.14 25.50
CA SER A 89 -5.40 18.82 26.13
C SER A 89 -4.34 17.77 25.76
N GLY A 90 -3.27 18.13 25.05
CA GLY A 90 -2.19 17.22 24.65
C GLY A 90 -1.97 17.16 23.13
N THR A 91 -1.17 16.18 22.68
CA THR A 91 -0.85 16.02 21.26
C THR A 91 -1.91 15.16 20.56
N TYR A 92 -2.46 15.68 19.46
CA TYR A 92 -3.43 14.96 18.63
C TYR A 92 -3.09 15.08 17.14
N LEU A 93 -3.50 14.08 16.37
CA LEU A 93 -3.42 14.06 14.91
C LEU A 93 -4.64 14.77 14.31
N VAL A 94 -4.38 15.64 13.34
CA VAL A 94 -5.40 16.21 12.45
C VAL A 94 -5.15 15.67 11.04
N THR A 95 -6.18 15.08 10.43
CA THR A 95 -6.15 14.61 9.04
C THR A 95 -7.16 15.39 8.21
N VAL A 96 -6.66 16.16 7.24
CA VAL A 96 -7.49 16.87 6.27
C VAL A 96 -7.60 16.02 5.02
N HIS A 97 -8.79 15.51 4.71
CA HIS A 97 -9.06 14.78 3.48
C HIS A 97 -9.48 15.73 2.36
N SER A 98 -9.03 15.45 1.13
CA SER A 98 -9.29 16.27 -0.06
C SER A 98 -9.10 17.77 0.18
N PRO A 99 -7.90 18.19 0.61
CA PRO A 99 -7.63 19.57 1.05
C PRO A 99 -7.94 20.65 -0.01
N ILE A 100 -7.95 20.27 -1.29
CA ILE A 100 -8.34 21.15 -2.40
C ILE A 100 -9.77 20.79 -2.85
N SER A 101 -10.77 21.29 -2.12
CA SER A 101 -12.18 20.90 -2.31
C SER A 101 -13.05 21.94 -3.02
N THR A 102 -12.57 23.18 -3.16
CA THR A 102 -13.33 24.32 -3.71
C THR A 102 -12.60 25.00 -4.87
N ASP A 103 -13.27 25.88 -5.62
CA ASP A 103 -12.62 26.69 -6.66
C ASP A 103 -11.77 27.80 -6.06
N ASP A 104 -12.32 28.49 -5.05
CA ASP A 104 -11.77 29.73 -4.50
C ASP A 104 -11.02 29.52 -3.18
N GLY A 105 -11.38 28.59 -2.31
CA GLY A 105 -10.82 28.56 -0.96
C GLY A 105 -11.03 29.87 -0.17
N ASP A 106 -10.33 29.99 0.96
CA ASP A 106 -10.36 31.14 1.85
C ASP A 106 -8.92 31.62 2.10
N LEU A 107 -8.52 32.65 1.35
CA LEU A 107 -7.16 33.17 1.41
C LEU A 107 -6.82 33.86 2.73
N ALA A 108 -7.81 34.38 3.46
CA ALA A 108 -7.57 34.91 4.80
C ALA A 108 -7.17 33.78 5.76
N ARG A 109 -7.80 32.61 5.64
CA ARG A 109 -7.37 31.40 6.35
C ARG A 109 -6.05 30.84 5.83
N ALA A 110 -5.80 30.90 4.52
CA ALA A 110 -4.53 30.46 3.92
C ALA A 110 -3.33 31.32 4.35
N LEU A 111 -3.57 32.59 4.68
CA LEU A 111 -2.55 33.53 5.13
C LEU A 111 -2.63 33.81 6.64
N TYR A 112 -3.37 33.00 7.39
CA TYR A 112 -3.51 33.13 8.83
C TYR A 112 -2.14 33.13 9.53
N GLY A 113 -1.97 34.01 10.52
CA GLY A 113 -0.72 34.18 11.28
C GLY A 113 0.45 34.82 10.51
N SER A 114 0.36 34.98 9.19
CA SER A 114 1.48 35.45 8.36
C SER A 114 1.67 36.97 8.34
N PHE A 115 0.62 37.73 8.68
CA PHE A 115 0.54 39.19 8.52
C PHE A 115 0.76 39.70 7.08
N LEU A 116 0.67 38.82 6.09
CA LEU A 116 0.73 39.20 4.67
C LEU A 116 -0.63 39.74 4.20
N PRO A 117 -0.66 40.65 3.23
CA PRO A 117 -1.92 41.12 2.66
C PRO A 117 -2.61 39.99 1.89
N ASN A 118 -3.93 39.92 1.98
CA ASN A 118 -4.73 39.00 1.18
C ASN A 118 -4.68 39.44 -0.30
N PRO A 119 -4.16 38.60 -1.20
CA PRO A 119 -4.21 38.90 -2.62
C PRO A 119 -5.64 38.81 -3.13
N SER A 120 -5.94 39.53 -4.20
CA SER A 120 -7.23 39.44 -4.86
C SER A 120 -7.30 38.20 -5.78
N ASN A 121 -8.50 37.63 -5.93
CA ASN A 121 -8.73 36.40 -6.69
C ASN A 121 -8.48 36.57 -8.21
N ASP A 122 -8.44 37.80 -8.71
CA ASP A 122 -8.09 38.15 -10.09
C ASP A 122 -6.63 37.81 -10.45
N LEU A 123 -5.73 37.71 -9.46
CA LEU A 123 -4.38 37.17 -9.66
C LEU A 123 -4.38 35.67 -10.00
N PHE A 124 -5.51 34.97 -9.77
CA PHE A 124 -5.63 33.52 -9.91
C PHE A 124 -6.75 33.16 -10.89
N ALA A 125 -6.37 33.03 -12.17
CA ALA A 125 -7.25 32.50 -13.19
C ALA A 125 -7.61 31.03 -12.90
N LEU A 126 -8.91 30.72 -12.97
CA LEU A 126 -9.40 29.36 -12.80
C LEU A 126 -8.94 28.49 -13.98
N PRO A 127 -8.35 27.31 -13.74
CA PRO A 127 -7.95 26.41 -14.82
C PRO A 127 -9.16 25.86 -15.59
N GLU A 128 -8.96 25.53 -16.86
CA GLU A 128 -9.99 24.87 -17.67
C GLU A 128 -10.33 23.49 -17.11
N VAL A 129 -11.60 23.08 -17.21
CA VAL A 129 -12.07 21.78 -16.67
C VAL A 129 -11.30 20.59 -17.29
N THR A 130 -10.86 20.72 -18.54
CA THR A 130 -10.14 19.68 -19.29
C THR A 130 -8.81 19.29 -18.66
N VAL A 131 -8.19 20.15 -17.85
CA VAL A 131 -6.91 19.82 -17.17
C VAL A 131 -7.09 18.81 -16.04
N TYR A 132 -8.32 18.61 -15.57
CA TYR A 132 -8.67 17.67 -14.49
C TYR A 132 -9.14 16.30 -15.00
N GLU A 133 -9.12 16.08 -16.32
CA GLU A 133 -9.44 14.77 -16.88
C GLU A 133 -8.56 13.68 -16.24
N PRO A 134 -9.12 12.53 -15.82
CA PRO A 134 -8.37 11.49 -15.12
C PRO A 134 -7.12 11.03 -15.86
N LYS A 135 -7.17 10.93 -17.19
CA LYS A 135 -6.03 10.53 -18.04
C LYS A 135 -4.88 11.54 -18.07
N LYS A 136 -5.16 12.82 -17.78
CA LYS A 136 -4.15 13.89 -17.76
C LYS A 136 -3.53 14.07 -16.38
N GLN A 137 -3.94 13.29 -15.39
CA GLN A 137 -3.37 13.36 -14.05
C GLN A 137 -2.03 12.62 -13.98
N PRO A 138 -1.11 13.03 -13.08
CA PRO A 138 0.12 12.29 -12.86
C PRO A 138 -0.17 10.88 -12.34
N GLY A 139 0.52 9.87 -12.86
CA GLY A 139 0.29 8.48 -12.43
C GLY A 139 -1.04 7.89 -12.85
N ALA A 140 -1.75 8.51 -13.80
CA ALA A 140 -3.07 8.05 -14.25
C ALA A 140 -3.04 6.58 -14.72
N VAL A 141 -4.07 5.83 -14.32
CA VAL A 141 -4.29 4.44 -14.73
C VAL A 141 -5.50 4.38 -15.66
N VAL A 142 -5.32 3.81 -16.85
CA VAL A 142 -6.41 3.52 -17.80
C VAL A 142 -6.60 2.03 -17.85
N VAL A 143 -7.73 1.57 -17.31
CA VAL A 143 -8.07 0.16 -17.32
C VAL A 143 -8.70 -0.27 -18.65
N ALA A 144 -8.24 -1.37 -19.22
CA ALA A 144 -8.98 -2.12 -20.25
C ALA A 144 -10.38 -2.56 -19.76
N SER A 145 -11.28 -2.77 -20.71
CA SER A 145 -12.74 -2.85 -20.49
C SER A 145 -13.26 -4.16 -19.90
N LYS A 146 -12.46 -5.24 -19.90
CA LYS A 146 -12.92 -6.57 -19.46
C LYS A 146 -13.00 -6.64 -17.93
N ARG A 147 -14.03 -7.25 -17.35
CA ARG A 147 -14.09 -7.54 -15.91
C ARG A 147 -13.04 -8.58 -15.52
N VAL A 148 -12.59 -8.55 -14.27
CA VAL A 148 -11.66 -9.55 -13.72
C VAL A 148 -12.45 -10.68 -13.06
N THR A 149 -12.22 -11.90 -13.51
CA THR A 149 -12.86 -13.10 -12.93
C THR A 149 -11.94 -13.68 -11.86
N LEU A 150 -12.48 -13.91 -10.67
CA LEU A 150 -11.71 -14.41 -9.53
C LEU A 150 -11.85 -15.93 -9.38
N SER A 151 -10.80 -16.59 -8.90
CA SER A 151 -10.77 -18.03 -8.57
C SER A 151 -11.37 -18.90 -9.68
N GLU A 152 -10.98 -18.62 -10.93
CA GLU A 152 -11.49 -19.34 -12.10
C GLU A 152 -11.14 -20.84 -12.02
N GLY A 153 -12.05 -21.71 -12.45
CA GLY A 153 -11.85 -23.16 -12.45
C GLY A 153 -12.05 -23.87 -11.09
N ARG A 154 -12.33 -23.15 -10.00
CA ARG A 154 -12.59 -23.76 -8.68
C ARG A 154 -14.06 -24.07 -8.42
N ASN A 155 -14.31 -25.13 -7.63
CA ASN A 155 -15.64 -25.53 -7.18
C ASN A 155 -16.25 -24.46 -6.26
N ARG A 156 -17.57 -24.26 -6.35
CA ARG A 156 -18.31 -23.26 -5.57
C ARG A 156 -19.59 -23.81 -5.00
N ILE A 157 -19.89 -23.37 -3.79
CA ILE A 157 -21.12 -23.69 -3.08
C ILE A 157 -21.78 -22.42 -2.54
N ARG A 158 -23.08 -22.47 -2.27
CA ARG A 158 -23.78 -21.42 -1.51
C ARG A 158 -24.39 -22.00 -0.25
N LEU A 159 -24.12 -21.35 0.88
CA LEU A 159 -24.62 -21.72 2.19
C LEU A 159 -25.33 -20.55 2.85
N LYS A 160 -26.40 -20.85 3.58
CA LYS A 160 -27.05 -19.90 4.47
C LYS A 160 -26.34 -19.92 5.83
N VAL A 161 -25.95 -18.73 6.29
CA VAL A 161 -25.20 -18.54 7.53
C VAL A 161 -26.00 -17.63 8.46
N THR A 162 -26.24 -18.11 9.67
CA THR A 162 -27.00 -17.41 10.71
C THR A 162 -26.09 -17.05 11.88
N SER A 163 -26.08 -15.79 12.27
CA SER A 163 -25.38 -15.32 13.47
C SER A 163 -26.25 -15.52 14.70
N ARG A 164 -25.83 -16.42 15.60
CA ARG A 164 -26.45 -16.65 16.91
C ARG A 164 -25.75 -15.87 18.04
N GLY A 165 -24.75 -15.08 17.69
CA GLY A 165 -23.96 -14.30 18.65
C GLY A 165 -24.64 -13.01 19.08
N ASP A 166 -24.15 -12.44 20.18
CA ASP A 166 -24.56 -11.14 20.72
C ASP A 166 -23.62 -9.99 20.28
N ARG A 167 -22.59 -10.32 19.50
CA ARG A 167 -21.58 -9.41 18.98
C ARG A 167 -21.39 -9.62 17.47
N PRO A 168 -20.95 -8.58 16.74
CA PRO A 168 -20.68 -8.70 15.33
C PRO A 168 -19.52 -9.66 15.04
N ILE A 169 -19.68 -10.47 13.99
CA ILE A 169 -18.67 -11.41 13.50
C ILE A 169 -18.30 -11.03 12.07
N GLN A 170 -17.01 -10.94 11.77
CA GLN A 170 -16.53 -10.58 10.44
C GLN A 170 -15.52 -11.62 9.95
N VAL A 171 -15.80 -12.21 8.79
CA VAL A 171 -15.01 -13.32 8.22
C VAL A 171 -14.31 -12.85 6.96
N GLY A 172 -12.98 -12.93 6.97
CA GLY A 172 -12.14 -12.53 5.83
C GLY A 172 -12.15 -13.54 4.68
N SER A 173 -11.87 -13.06 3.48
CA SER A 173 -11.86 -13.81 2.21
C SER A 173 -11.17 -15.18 2.27
N HIS A 174 -10.02 -15.27 2.91
CA HIS A 174 -9.16 -16.46 2.92
C HIS A 174 -9.24 -17.28 4.21
N TYR A 175 -10.15 -16.94 5.12
CA TYR A 175 -10.33 -17.73 6.34
C TYR A 175 -11.02 -19.06 6.01
N HIS A 176 -10.49 -20.17 6.53
CA HIS A 176 -11.09 -21.51 6.40
C HIS A 176 -12.51 -21.50 6.96
N PHE A 177 -13.53 -21.60 6.11
CA PHE A 177 -14.89 -21.23 6.52
C PHE A 177 -15.44 -22.14 7.63
N ILE A 178 -15.05 -23.42 7.61
CA ILE A 178 -15.38 -24.41 8.65
C ILE A 178 -14.85 -24.03 10.04
N GLU A 179 -13.75 -23.28 10.12
CA GLU A 179 -13.10 -22.86 11.37
C GLU A 179 -13.69 -21.56 11.94
N THR A 180 -14.70 -20.97 11.29
CA THR A 180 -15.24 -19.66 11.70
C THR A 180 -15.93 -19.73 13.07
N ASN A 181 -16.14 -18.57 13.70
CA ASN A 181 -16.64 -18.41 15.06
C ASN A 181 -17.77 -19.43 15.41
N PRO A 182 -17.72 -20.07 16.60
CA PRO A 182 -18.74 -21.03 17.05
C PRO A 182 -20.19 -20.54 16.97
N GLN A 183 -20.42 -19.23 17.07
CA GLN A 183 -21.75 -18.62 17.05
C GLN A 183 -22.33 -18.42 15.64
N LEU A 184 -21.56 -18.71 14.58
CA LEU A 184 -22.11 -18.80 13.22
C LEU A 184 -22.63 -20.22 13.00
N GLU A 185 -23.94 -20.33 12.74
CA GLU A 185 -24.62 -21.58 12.40
C GLU A 185 -24.78 -21.68 10.88
N PHE A 186 -24.27 -22.78 10.31
CA PHE A 186 -24.38 -23.16 8.90
C PHE A 186 -23.96 -24.63 8.74
N ASP A 187 -24.04 -25.14 7.51
CA ASP A 187 -23.59 -26.49 7.19
C ASP A 187 -22.06 -26.57 7.15
N ARG A 188 -21.47 -26.82 8.32
CA ARG A 188 -20.01 -26.99 8.49
C ARG A 188 -19.43 -28.13 7.66
N GLU A 189 -20.18 -29.22 7.46
CA GLU A 189 -19.73 -30.37 6.66
C GLU A 189 -19.50 -29.94 5.21
N LYS A 190 -20.46 -29.21 4.63
CA LYS A 190 -20.35 -28.69 3.26
C LYS A 190 -19.30 -27.61 3.10
N SER A 191 -19.01 -26.84 4.15
CA SER A 191 -17.98 -25.79 4.12
C SER A 191 -16.53 -26.30 4.20
N TYR A 192 -16.33 -27.60 4.45
CA TYR A 192 -15.01 -28.19 4.63
C TYR A 192 -14.16 -28.06 3.36
N GLY A 193 -13.01 -27.39 3.45
CA GLY A 193 -12.15 -27.11 2.30
C GLY A 193 -12.55 -25.88 1.48
N TYR A 194 -13.44 -25.03 2.02
CA TYR A 194 -13.90 -23.83 1.35
C TYR A 194 -13.55 -22.54 2.12
N ARG A 195 -13.47 -21.44 1.37
CA ARG A 195 -13.32 -20.06 1.85
C ARG A 195 -14.34 -19.14 1.14
N LEU A 196 -14.49 -17.90 1.55
CA LEU A 196 -15.41 -16.96 0.89
C LEU A 196 -14.97 -16.66 -0.55
N ASP A 197 -15.90 -16.68 -1.52
CA ASP A 197 -15.65 -16.28 -2.90
C ASP A 197 -15.89 -14.77 -3.07
N ILE A 198 -14.98 -13.99 -2.50
CA ILE A 198 -14.99 -12.52 -2.50
C ILE A 198 -13.57 -11.99 -2.78
N PRO A 199 -13.40 -10.70 -3.16
CA PRO A 199 -12.08 -10.14 -3.46
C PRO A 199 -11.09 -10.34 -2.31
N ALA A 200 -9.85 -10.68 -2.65
CA ALA A 200 -8.79 -10.92 -1.67
C ALA A 200 -8.61 -9.73 -0.72
N GLY A 201 -8.49 -10.05 0.57
CA GLY A 201 -8.39 -9.06 1.64
C GLY A 201 -9.70 -8.35 2.05
N THR A 202 -10.85 -8.69 1.45
CA THR A 202 -12.17 -8.23 1.93
C THR A 202 -12.79 -9.24 2.90
N SER A 203 -13.98 -8.93 3.40
CA SER A 203 -14.68 -9.74 4.42
C SER A 203 -16.19 -9.61 4.33
N VAL A 204 -16.91 -10.62 4.80
CA VAL A 204 -18.36 -10.55 5.07
C VAL A 204 -18.58 -10.33 6.57
N ARG A 205 -19.42 -9.34 6.89
CA ARG A 205 -19.81 -9.01 8.26
C ARG A 205 -21.20 -9.57 8.57
N PHE A 206 -21.38 -10.08 9.78
CA PHE A 206 -22.62 -10.60 10.33
C PHE A 206 -22.91 -9.87 11.63
N GLU A 207 -23.97 -9.06 11.67
CA GLU A 207 -24.47 -8.50 12.91
C GLU A 207 -25.18 -9.57 13.77
N PRO A 208 -25.42 -9.33 15.07
CA PRO A 208 -26.21 -10.22 15.91
C PRO A 208 -27.59 -10.53 15.28
N GLY A 209 -27.90 -11.81 15.08
CA GLY A 209 -29.15 -12.26 14.46
C GLY A 209 -29.19 -12.22 12.93
N ASP A 210 -28.14 -11.73 12.26
CA ASP A 210 -28.08 -11.68 10.79
C ASP A 210 -28.18 -13.07 10.18
N VAL A 211 -28.86 -13.13 9.03
CA VAL A 211 -28.91 -14.31 8.16
C VAL A 211 -28.47 -13.90 6.77
N LYS A 212 -27.39 -14.48 6.25
CA LYS A 212 -26.87 -14.18 4.91
C LYS A 212 -26.56 -15.46 4.15
N THR A 213 -26.86 -15.47 2.87
CA THR A 213 -26.37 -16.52 1.97
C THR A 213 -25.04 -16.07 1.39
N VAL A 214 -23.99 -16.87 1.60
CA VAL A 214 -22.64 -16.59 1.11
C VAL A 214 -22.26 -17.61 0.03
N THR A 215 -21.50 -17.15 -0.95
CA THR A 215 -20.82 -18.03 -1.91
C THR A 215 -19.45 -18.37 -1.36
N LEU A 216 -19.13 -19.66 -1.35
CA LEU A 216 -17.83 -20.16 -0.96
C LEU A 216 -17.14 -20.80 -2.18
N VAL A 217 -15.83 -20.70 -2.23
CA VAL A 217 -14.97 -21.31 -3.24
C VAL A 217 -13.97 -22.24 -2.57
N GLU A 218 -13.68 -23.36 -3.22
CA GLU A 218 -12.71 -24.34 -2.74
C GLU A 218 -11.32 -23.70 -2.58
N ILE A 219 -10.56 -24.11 -1.57
CA ILE A 219 -9.15 -23.72 -1.46
C ILE A 219 -8.32 -24.36 -2.60
N GLY A 220 -7.28 -23.66 -3.04
CA GLY A 220 -6.35 -24.16 -4.06
C GLY A 220 -5.18 -24.93 -3.47
N GLY A 221 -4.14 -25.11 -4.28
CA GLY A 221 -2.86 -25.67 -3.89
C GLY A 221 -2.98 -27.12 -3.41
N HIS A 222 -2.27 -27.47 -2.34
CA HIS A 222 -2.30 -28.81 -1.75
C HIS A 222 -3.59 -29.14 -1.01
N LYS A 223 -4.50 -28.17 -0.86
CA LYS A 223 -5.76 -28.29 -0.10
C LYS A 223 -5.52 -28.80 1.32
N VAL A 224 -4.69 -28.10 2.08
CA VAL A 224 -4.38 -28.41 3.48
C VAL A 224 -4.85 -27.28 4.39
N ILE A 225 -5.73 -27.61 5.32
CA ILE A 225 -6.23 -26.66 6.33
C ILE A 225 -5.25 -26.62 7.51
N ARG A 226 -4.88 -25.41 7.93
CA ARG A 226 -4.10 -25.14 9.15
C ARG A 226 -4.63 -23.86 9.80
N GLY A 227 -4.32 -23.68 11.08
CA GLY A 227 -4.70 -22.49 11.82
C GLY A 227 -6.14 -22.47 12.31
N GLY A 228 -6.71 -21.28 12.45
CA GLY A 228 -8.08 -21.10 12.94
C GLY A 228 -8.26 -21.60 14.38
N ASN A 229 -9.28 -22.42 14.63
CA ASN A 229 -9.47 -23.09 15.92
C ASN A 229 -8.75 -24.44 15.99
N ARG A 230 -8.02 -24.82 14.93
CA ARG A 230 -7.22 -26.04 14.80
C ARG A 230 -8.04 -27.34 14.85
N LEU A 231 -9.34 -27.30 14.54
CA LEU A 231 -10.25 -28.46 14.65
C LEU A 231 -10.38 -29.25 13.32
N ALA A 232 -10.18 -28.59 12.19
CA ALA A 232 -10.23 -29.16 10.84
C ALA A 232 -8.83 -29.30 10.19
N THR A 233 -7.77 -29.24 10.99
CA THR A 233 -6.37 -29.30 10.50
C THR A 233 -6.08 -30.58 9.69
N GLY A 234 -5.33 -30.43 8.60
CA GLY A 234 -4.86 -31.52 7.74
C GLY A 234 -5.33 -31.39 6.29
N GLY A 235 -4.97 -32.38 5.45
CA GLY A 235 -5.44 -32.45 4.07
C GLY A 235 -6.96 -32.56 3.98
N VAL A 236 -7.55 -31.86 3.01
CA VAL A 236 -9.00 -31.89 2.75
C VAL A 236 -9.35 -33.24 2.14
N GLU A 237 -9.94 -34.11 2.96
CA GLU A 237 -10.43 -35.42 2.55
C GLU A 237 -11.88 -35.59 3.01
N LEU A 238 -12.83 -35.66 2.06
CA LEU A 238 -14.27 -35.56 2.37
C LEU A 238 -14.78 -36.63 3.36
N TRP A 239 -14.11 -37.79 3.44
CA TRP A 239 -14.45 -38.84 4.40
C TRP A 239 -14.23 -38.41 5.86
N ARG A 240 -13.36 -37.43 6.11
CA ARG A 240 -13.09 -36.85 7.45
C ARG A 240 -14.13 -35.82 7.89
N ALA A 241 -14.96 -35.33 6.97
CA ALA A 241 -15.81 -34.17 7.22
C ALA A 241 -16.76 -34.39 8.42
N LYS A 242 -17.38 -35.57 8.51
CA LYS A 242 -18.28 -35.93 9.62
C LYS A 242 -17.57 -35.96 10.97
N GLU A 243 -16.42 -36.61 11.05
CA GLU A 243 -15.62 -36.66 12.28
C GLU A 243 -15.18 -35.26 12.74
N ILE A 244 -14.80 -34.39 11.79
CA ILE A 244 -14.43 -33.00 12.08
C ILE A 244 -15.63 -32.22 12.60
N VAL A 245 -16.81 -32.38 12.00
CA VAL A 245 -18.05 -31.72 12.46
C VAL A 245 -18.45 -32.20 13.85
N GLU A 246 -18.32 -33.49 14.17
CA GLU A 246 -18.55 -34.01 15.52
C GLU A 246 -17.61 -33.34 16.54
N LYS A 247 -16.31 -33.21 16.22
CA LYS A 247 -15.35 -32.49 17.06
C LYS A 247 -15.71 -31.01 17.24
N LEU A 248 -16.15 -30.34 16.17
CA LEU A 248 -16.61 -28.96 16.20
C LEU A 248 -17.85 -28.79 17.10
N GLN A 249 -18.84 -29.67 16.96
CA GLN A 249 -20.05 -29.65 17.79
C GLN A 249 -19.72 -29.92 19.27
N LEU A 250 -18.82 -30.87 19.56
CA LEU A 250 -18.31 -31.11 20.92
C LEU A 250 -17.59 -29.88 21.50
N ALA A 251 -16.90 -29.11 20.65
CA ALA A 251 -16.27 -27.84 21.02
C ALA A 251 -17.25 -26.65 21.04
N GLY A 252 -18.55 -26.88 20.83
CA GLY A 252 -19.60 -25.85 20.94
C GLY A 252 -19.83 -25.03 19.66
N PHE A 253 -19.33 -25.46 18.51
CA PHE A 253 -19.56 -24.78 17.24
C PHE A 253 -20.95 -25.13 16.70
N ALA A 254 -21.73 -24.10 16.41
CA ALA A 254 -23.04 -24.25 15.82
C ALA A 254 -22.92 -24.87 14.41
N HIS A 255 -23.76 -25.86 14.16
CA HIS A 255 -23.87 -26.57 12.89
C HIS A 255 -25.34 -26.85 12.61
N ALA A 256 -25.78 -26.57 11.39
CA ALA A 256 -27.09 -26.94 10.89
C ALA A 256 -26.93 -27.55 9.49
N PRO A 257 -27.30 -28.82 9.28
CA PRO A 257 -27.32 -29.41 7.95
C PRO A 257 -28.23 -28.60 7.02
N GLU A 258 -27.81 -28.35 5.79
CA GLU A 258 -28.60 -27.62 4.79
C GLU A 258 -28.78 -28.49 3.55
N PRO A 259 -29.73 -29.46 3.53
CA PRO A 259 -29.91 -30.40 2.42
C PRO A 259 -30.09 -29.70 1.06
N GLU A 260 -30.77 -28.55 1.05
CA GLU A 260 -31.06 -27.74 -0.12
C GLU A 260 -29.91 -26.81 -0.56
N ALA A 261 -28.74 -26.90 0.09
CA ALA A 261 -27.58 -26.08 -0.28
C ALA A 261 -27.16 -26.33 -1.74
N ILE A 262 -26.79 -25.25 -2.43
CA ILE A 262 -26.33 -25.31 -3.82
C ILE A 262 -24.87 -25.76 -3.81
N LEU A 263 -24.61 -26.99 -4.25
CA LEU A 263 -23.27 -27.60 -4.24
C LEU A 263 -22.46 -27.39 -5.52
N ASN A 264 -23.11 -27.01 -6.62
CA ASN A 264 -22.47 -26.76 -7.91
C ASN A 264 -22.90 -25.39 -8.43
N PHE A 265 -22.45 -24.34 -7.76
CA PHE A 265 -22.76 -22.98 -8.17
C PHE A 265 -21.84 -22.55 -9.32
N THR A 266 -22.39 -22.34 -10.51
CA THR A 266 -21.60 -22.12 -11.73
C THR A 266 -21.25 -20.66 -12.00
N GLU A 267 -21.92 -19.72 -11.35
CA GLU A 267 -21.68 -18.29 -11.56
C GLU A 267 -20.35 -17.88 -10.91
N LEU A 268 -19.49 -17.28 -11.72
CA LEU A 268 -18.16 -16.83 -11.30
C LEU A 268 -18.25 -15.44 -10.68
N TYR A 269 -17.47 -15.20 -9.62
CA TYR A 269 -17.32 -13.86 -9.10
C TYR A 269 -16.53 -12.99 -10.08
N GLN A 270 -17.14 -11.88 -10.52
CA GLN A 270 -16.52 -10.91 -11.43
C GLN A 270 -16.41 -9.53 -10.79
N MET A 271 -15.20 -8.99 -10.77
CA MET A 271 -14.88 -7.68 -10.25
C MET A 271 -14.76 -6.64 -11.37
N GLU A 272 -15.21 -5.41 -11.11
CA GLU A 272 -14.90 -4.28 -11.99
C GLU A 272 -13.40 -4.06 -12.05
N ARG A 273 -12.85 -3.84 -13.25
CA ARG A 273 -11.39 -3.76 -13.43
C ARG A 273 -10.78 -2.52 -12.78
N SER A 274 -11.52 -1.42 -12.72
CA SER A 274 -11.14 -0.24 -11.94
C SER A 274 -11.04 -0.53 -10.44
N ALA A 275 -12.00 -1.27 -9.89
CA ALA A 275 -11.99 -1.66 -8.49
C ALA A 275 -10.82 -2.63 -8.20
N TYR A 276 -10.51 -3.54 -9.14
CA TYR A 276 -9.33 -4.41 -9.05
C TYR A 276 -8.05 -3.56 -8.99
N ALA A 277 -7.87 -2.62 -9.92
CA ALA A 277 -6.71 -1.74 -9.96
C ALA A 277 -6.55 -0.90 -8.69
N THR A 278 -7.64 -0.40 -8.12
CA THR A 278 -7.63 0.30 -6.82
C THR A 278 -7.19 -0.61 -5.67
N MET A 279 -7.58 -1.89 -5.69
CA MET A 279 -7.32 -2.80 -4.59
C MET A 279 -5.95 -3.48 -4.63
N PHE A 280 -5.44 -3.77 -5.82
CA PHE A 280 -4.27 -4.62 -6.04
C PHE A 280 -3.25 -4.02 -7.01
N GLY A 281 -3.50 -2.82 -7.54
CA GLY A 281 -2.71 -2.26 -8.63
C GLY A 281 -3.16 -2.75 -10.02
N PRO A 282 -2.69 -2.09 -11.08
CA PRO A 282 -3.05 -2.41 -12.46
C PRO A 282 -2.58 -3.80 -12.86
N THR A 283 -3.29 -4.46 -13.77
CA THR A 283 -2.99 -5.81 -14.27
C THR A 283 -2.85 -5.83 -15.80
N THR A 284 -2.51 -6.98 -16.39
CA THR A 284 -2.26 -7.20 -17.82
C THR A 284 -3.21 -6.41 -18.72
N ASP A 285 -2.69 -5.62 -19.65
CA ASP A 285 -3.36 -4.67 -20.56
C ASP A 285 -3.74 -3.30 -19.98
N ASP A 286 -3.58 -3.07 -18.68
CA ASP A 286 -3.72 -1.72 -18.12
C ASP A 286 -2.59 -0.79 -18.59
N LEU A 287 -2.91 0.49 -18.73
CA LEU A 287 -1.95 1.53 -19.01
C LEU A 287 -1.72 2.40 -17.79
N VAL A 288 -0.46 2.74 -17.51
CA VAL A 288 -0.06 3.64 -16.42
C VAL A 288 0.78 4.77 -16.98
N ARG A 289 0.47 6.00 -16.60
CA ARG A 289 1.26 7.18 -16.95
C ARG A 289 2.45 7.33 -16.00
N LEU A 290 3.66 7.55 -16.52
CA LEU A 290 4.83 7.74 -15.68
C LEU A 290 4.90 9.18 -15.17
N GLY A 291 4.50 9.39 -13.91
CA GLY A 291 4.46 10.71 -13.29
C GLY A 291 3.63 11.68 -14.14
N SER A 292 4.15 12.90 -14.35
CA SER A 292 3.53 13.93 -15.19
C SER A 292 4.03 13.92 -16.65
N THR A 293 4.77 12.89 -17.07
CA THR A 293 5.35 12.79 -18.42
C THR A 293 4.30 12.36 -19.45
N ASP A 294 4.62 12.39 -20.74
CA ASP A 294 3.75 11.84 -21.78
C ASP A 294 3.99 10.34 -22.05
N LEU A 295 4.80 9.69 -21.21
CA LEU A 295 5.10 8.26 -21.32
C LEU A 295 4.00 7.43 -20.65
N TRP A 296 3.52 6.44 -21.39
CA TRP A 296 2.55 5.45 -20.94
C TRP A 296 3.16 4.06 -21.06
N ILE A 297 3.11 3.31 -19.97
CA ILE A 297 3.52 1.91 -19.92
C ILE A 297 2.29 1.01 -19.94
N ARG A 298 2.40 -0.15 -20.59
CA ARG A 298 1.37 -1.19 -20.56
C ARG A 298 1.85 -2.34 -19.70
N VAL A 299 0.98 -2.87 -18.84
CA VAL A 299 1.25 -4.12 -18.13
C VAL A 299 1.21 -5.26 -19.13
N GLU A 300 2.34 -5.89 -19.40
CA GLU A 300 2.50 -6.94 -20.40
C GLU A 300 2.01 -8.29 -19.89
N ASN A 301 2.26 -8.59 -18.61
CA ASN A 301 1.85 -9.82 -17.95
C ASN A 301 1.54 -9.58 -16.47
N ASP A 302 0.71 -10.43 -15.88
CA ASP A 302 0.46 -10.51 -14.43
C ASP A 302 0.72 -11.94 -13.98
N PHE A 303 1.73 -12.12 -13.13
CA PHE A 303 2.15 -13.41 -12.60
C PHE A 303 1.35 -13.83 -11.37
N THR A 304 0.46 -12.97 -10.86
CA THR A 304 -0.44 -13.30 -9.74
C THR A 304 -1.64 -14.13 -10.20
N VAL A 305 -2.40 -14.66 -9.26
CA VAL A 305 -3.62 -15.45 -9.53
C VAL A 305 -4.83 -14.70 -9.01
N TYR A 306 -5.77 -14.37 -9.90
CA TYR A 306 -6.93 -13.55 -9.56
C TYR A 306 -7.79 -14.18 -8.47
N GLY A 307 -7.95 -13.48 -7.35
CA GLY A 307 -8.68 -13.94 -6.17
C GLY A 307 -7.80 -14.52 -5.05
N ASP A 308 -6.51 -14.77 -5.33
CA ASP A 308 -5.49 -15.22 -4.37
C ASP A 308 -4.37 -14.17 -4.20
N GLU A 309 -4.67 -12.88 -4.43
CA GLU A 309 -3.71 -11.79 -4.23
C GLU A 309 -3.23 -11.73 -2.77
N CYS A 310 -1.91 -11.63 -2.61
CA CYS A 310 -1.26 -11.45 -1.32
C CYS A 310 -1.55 -10.04 -0.80
N LYS A 311 -2.49 -9.92 0.14
CA LYS A 311 -2.83 -8.65 0.79
C LYS A 311 -2.65 -8.73 2.30
N PHE A 312 -1.85 -7.84 2.87
CA PHE A 312 -1.56 -7.79 4.30
C PHE A 312 -2.43 -6.77 5.05
N GLY A 313 -2.81 -7.12 6.28
CA GLY A 313 -3.58 -6.26 7.19
C GLY A 313 -4.65 -7.01 8.00
N GLY A 314 -5.31 -6.30 8.91
CA GLY A 314 -6.38 -6.86 9.74
C GLY A 314 -7.48 -7.51 8.92
N GLY A 315 -7.71 -8.80 9.13
CA GLY A 315 -8.76 -9.58 8.43
C GLY A 315 -8.45 -9.93 6.97
N LYS A 316 -7.24 -9.66 6.45
CA LYS A 316 -6.90 -9.86 5.03
C LYS A 316 -6.31 -11.26 4.74
N THR A 317 -5.67 -11.39 3.57
CA THR A 317 -5.17 -12.65 2.98
C THR A 317 -3.97 -13.23 3.74
N LEU A 318 -2.92 -12.42 3.96
CA LEU A 318 -1.67 -12.87 4.56
C LEU A 318 -1.80 -13.00 6.08
N ARG A 319 -2.39 -14.11 6.51
CA ARG A 319 -2.54 -14.53 7.91
C ARG A 319 -2.30 -16.04 8.00
N GLU A 320 -1.93 -16.47 9.21
CA GLU A 320 -1.58 -17.86 9.51
C GLU A 320 -2.63 -18.86 8.98
N GLY A 321 -2.16 -19.92 8.33
CA GLY A 321 -2.97 -20.97 7.73
C GLY A 321 -3.71 -20.56 6.44
N MET A 322 -3.73 -19.26 6.12
CA MET A 322 -4.40 -18.67 4.95
C MET A 322 -3.34 -18.38 3.89
N GLY A 323 -3.10 -17.11 3.51
CA GLY A 323 -2.01 -16.76 2.61
C GLY A 323 -0.61 -16.82 3.24
N GLN A 324 -0.51 -16.89 4.57
CA GLN A 324 0.74 -17.17 5.28
C GLN A 324 0.78 -18.65 5.68
N ALA A 325 1.75 -19.39 5.15
CA ALA A 325 1.93 -20.81 5.39
C ALA A 325 2.31 -21.11 6.85
N THR A 326 1.77 -22.21 7.38
CA THR A 326 1.99 -22.64 8.76
C THR A 326 2.92 -23.85 8.81
N GLY A 327 3.84 -23.86 9.78
CA GLY A 327 4.73 -25.00 10.01
C GLY A 327 5.84 -25.13 8.97
N ARG A 328 6.24 -24.02 8.36
CA ARG A 328 7.37 -23.95 7.43
C ARG A 328 8.61 -23.47 8.18
N PRO A 329 9.78 -24.10 7.98
CA PRO A 329 11.02 -23.61 8.55
C PRO A 329 11.42 -22.28 7.90
N ASP A 330 12.25 -21.52 8.59
CA ASP A 330 12.83 -20.28 8.05
C ASP A 330 13.57 -20.54 6.72
N SER A 331 14.27 -21.67 6.59
CA SER A 331 14.97 -22.05 5.36
C SER A 331 14.08 -22.19 4.12
N GLU A 332 12.77 -22.37 4.30
CA GLU A 332 11.77 -22.45 3.21
C GLU A 332 10.97 -21.16 3.04
N SER A 333 11.00 -20.26 4.03
CA SER A 333 10.18 -19.05 4.05
C SER A 333 10.99 -17.85 3.57
N LEU A 334 10.35 -16.94 2.85
CA LEU A 334 10.95 -15.65 2.49
C LEU A 334 11.29 -14.83 3.75
N ASP A 335 12.31 -13.98 3.68
CA ASP A 335 12.57 -12.98 4.73
C ASP A 335 11.61 -11.80 4.58
N MET A 336 11.36 -11.39 3.34
CA MET A 336 10.43 -10.32 2.98
C MET A 336 9.74 -10.65 1.66
N VAL A 337 8.48 -10.25 1.52
CA VAL A 337 7.76 -10.25 0.24
C VAL A 337 7.28 -8.83 -0.09
N VAL A 338 7.52 -8.37 -1.32
CA VAL A 338 6.85 -7.19 -1.88
C VAL A 338 5.63 -7.67 -2.64
N THR A 339 4.43 -7.30 -2.21
CA THR A 339 3.18 -7.83 -2.79
C THR A 339 2.64 -6.98 -3.92
N ASN A 340 2.09 -7.62 -4.96
CA ASN A 340 1.35 -6.95 -6.05
C ASN A 340 2.10 -5.78 -6.73
N ALA A 341 3.41 -5.89 -6.87
CA ALA A 341 4.25 -4.84 -7.45
C ALA A 341 4.03 -4.74 -8.96
N LEU A 342 3.85 -3.51 -9.48
CA LEU A 342 4.06 -3.24 -10.90
C LEU A 342 5.56 -3.03 -11.14
N ILE A 343 6.21 -4.01 -11.74
CA ILE A 343 7.65 -3.98 -12.00
C ILE A 343 7.86 -3.32 -13.37
N VAL A 344 8.74 -2.31 -13.39
CA VAL A 344 9.20 -1.66 -14.62
C VAL A 344 10.70 -1.88 -14.69
N ASP A 345 11.11 -2.72 -15.64
CA ASP A 345 12.51 -3.09 -15.85
C ASP A 345 12.80 -3.18 -17.35
N TRP A 346 14.09 -3.20 -17.72
CA TRP A 346 14.49 -3.41 -19.11
C TRP A 346 14.03 -4.78 -19.65
N SER A 347 13.85 -5.77 -18.78
CA SER A 347 13.36 -7.11 -19.14
C SER A 347 11.86 -7.18 -19.41
N GLY A 348 11.09 -6.15 -19.04
CA GLY A 348 9.66 -6.08 -19.28
C GLY A 348 8.90 -5.24 -18.26
N ILE A 349 7.59 -5.13 -18.47
CA ILE A 349 6.67 -4.38 -17.60
C ILE A 349 5.55 -5.29 -17.16
N TYR A 350 5.60 -5.77 -15.92
CA TYR A 350 4.70 -6.83 -15.47
C TYR A 350 4.35 -6.71 -13.99
N LYS A 351 3.23 -7.32 -13.60
CA LYS A 351 2.79 -7.39 -12.21
C LYS A 351 3.19 -8.72 -11.58
N ALA A 352 3.78 -8.67 -10.39
CA ALA A 352 4.18 -9.86 -9.64
C ALA A 352 4.36 -9.54 -8.15
N ASP A 353 4.50 -10.58 -7.34
CA ASP A 353 5.13 -10.48 -6.03
C ASP A 353 6.66 -10.63 -6.18
N ILE A 354 7.45 -10.01 -5.30
CA ILE A 354 8.91 -10.13 -5.26
C ILE A 354 9.31 -10.77 -3.94
N GLY A 355 9.97 -11.92 -3.99
CA GLY A 355 10.50 -12.60 -2.81
C GLY A 355 11.94 -12.21 -2.54
N VAL A 356 12.26 -11.92 -1.28
CA VAL A 356 13.62 -11.66 -0.80
C VAL A 356 14.02 -12.72 0.23
N LYS A 357 15.23 -13.28 0.06
CA LYS A 357 15.88 -14.19 1.02
C LYS A 357 17.36 -13.88 1.10
N ASN A 358 17.92 -13.78 2.30
CA ASN A 358 19.32 -13.45 2.59
C ASN A 358 19.77 -12.16 1.89
N GLY A 359 18.91 -11.13 1.86
CA GLY A 359 19.19 -9.85 1.21
C GLY A 359 19.17 -9.87 -0.33
N MET A 360 18.82 -11.00 -0.95
CA MET A 360 18.78 -11.16 -2.40
C MET A 360 17.34 -11.39 -2.89
N ILE A 361 17.04 -10.91 -4.10
CA ILE A 361 15.81 -11.30 -4.79
C ILE A 361 15.91 -12.81 -5.08
N SER A 362 15.07 -13.60 -4.41
CA SER A 362 15.08 -15.06 -4.53
C SER A 362 14.23 -15.55 -5.71
N ALA A 363 13.09 -14.88 -5.94
CA ALA A 363 12.18 -15.17 -7.04
C ALA A 363 11.21 -13.99 -7.28
N ILE A 364 10.65 -13.93 -8.48
CA ILE A 364 9.60 -13.00 -8.89
C ILE A 364 8.48 -13.82 -9.52
N GLY A 365 7.25 -13.66 -9.03
CA GLY A 365 6.14 -14.54 -9.40
C GLY A 365 4.94 -14.39 -8.49
N LYS A 366 4.27 -15.49 -8.15
CA LYS A 366 3.17 -15.52 -7.17
C LYS A 366 3.68 -16.02 -5.83
N ALA A 367 3.63 -15.18 -4.81
CA ALA A 367 3.96 -15.56 -3.43
C ALA A 367 2.74 -16.10 -2.69
N GLY A 368 2.94 -16.68 -1.50
CA GLY A 368 1.85 -16.98 -0.57
C GLY A 368 1.98 -18.37 0.04
N ASN A 369 0.85 -19.06 0.20
CA ASN A 369 0.81 -20.37 0.84
C ASN A 369 0.40 -21.48 -0.14
N PRO A 370 1.33 -22.39 -0.51
CA PRO A 370 1.03 -23.46 -1.46
C PRO A 370 0.02 -24.49 -0.91
N ASP A 371 -0.27 -24.47 0.40
CA ASP A 371 -1.26 -25.36 1.00
C ASP A 371 -2.70 -24.97 0.60
N VAL A 372 -2.96 -23.71 0.22
CA VAL A 372 -4.32 -23.19 -0.02
C VAL A 372 -4.46 -22.30 -1.26
N MET A 373 -3.35 -22.01 -1.95
CA MET A 373 -3.30 -21.15 -3.14
C MET A 373 -2.65 -21.88 -4.31
N ASP A 374 -3.21 -21.67 -5.50
CA ASP A 374 -2.62 -22.20 -6.74
C ASP A 374 -1.44 -21.33 -7.20
N GLY A 375 -0.52 -21.95 -7.94
CA GLY A 375 0.53 -21.24 -8.66
C GLY A 375 1.61 -20.57 -7.80
N VAL A 376 1.70 -20.87 -6.49
CA VAL A 376 2.77 -20.33 -5.63
C VAL A 376 4.12 -20.76 -6.21
N THR A 377 4.90 -19.78 -6.62
CA THR A 377 6.19 -20.00 -7.29
C THR A 377 7.16 -20.67 -6.31
N PRO A 378 7.95 -21.67 -6.74
CA PRO A 378 8.96 -22.29 -5.87
C PRO A 378 9.88 -21.24 -5.23
N GLY A 379 10.08 -21.34 -3.92
CA GLY A 379 10.87 -20.37 -3.15
C GLY A 379 10.13 -19.08 -2.76
N MET A 380 8.83 -18.94 -3.06
CA MET A 380 8.02 -17.75 -2.71
C MET A 380 7.00 -18.02 -1.60
N ILE A 381 7.33 -18.90 -0.65
CA ILE A 381 6.47 -19.18 0.49
C ILE A 381 6.52 -18.00 1.47
N VAL A 382 5.34 -17.47 1.81
CA VAL A 382 5.18 -16.50 2.89
C VAL A 382 4.95 -17.28 4.18
N GLY A 383 5.93 -17.28 5.09
CA GLY A 383 5.87 -18.00 6.36
C GLY A 383 5.70 -17.07 7.56
N SER A 384 5.82 -17.62 8.77
CA SER A 384 5.74 -16.83 10.02
C SER A 384 6.92 -15.87 10.23
N CYS A 385 8.02 -16.07 9.51
CA CYS A 385 9.23 -15.25 9.59
C CYS A 385 9.36 -14.25 8.41
N THR A 386 8.32 -14.13 7.58
CA THR A 386 8.32 -13.26 6.39
C THR A 386 7.72 -11.90 6.73
N ASP A 387 8.46 -10.83 6.49
CA ASP A 387 7.96 -9.45 6.52
C ASP A 387 7.25 -9.08 5.20
N VAL A 388 6.43 -8.04 5.21
CA VAL A 388 5.61 -7.65 4.05
C VAL A 388 5.79 -6.18 3.71
N VAL A 389 6.13 -5.91 2.44
CA VAL A 389 6.07 -4.58 1.83
C VAL A 389 4.91 -4.54 0.84
N ALA A 390 3.96 -3.62 1.05
CA ALA A 390 2.81 -3.47 0.16
C ALA A 390 3.22 -2.74 -1.14
N GLY A 391 3.30 -3.48 -2.26
CA GLY A 391 3.58 -2.95 -3.59
C GLY A 391 2.33 -2.61 -4.40
N GLU A 392 1.13 -2.97 -3.94
CA GLU A 392 -0.12 -2.61 -4.63
C GLU A 392 -0.24 -1.10 -4.90
N GLY A 393 -0.46 -0.74 -6.16
CA GLY A 393 -0.54 0.66 -6.59
C GLY A 393 0.81 1.39 -6.66
N LYS A 394 1.93 0.67 -6.54
CA LYS A 394 3.29 1.23 -6.67
C LYS A 394 3.99 0.64 -7.90
N ILE A 395 4.86 1.46 -8.50
CA ILE A 395 5.85 0.99 -9.46
C ILE A 395 7.13 0.66 -8.70
N ILE A 396 7.69 -0.52 -8.95
CA ILE A 396 8.96 -0.97 -8.39
C ILE A 396 9.98 -1.09 -9.52
N THR A 397 11.18 -0.56 -9.29
CA THR A 397 12.30 -0.55 -10.25
C THR A 397 13.56 -1.03 -9.56
N ALA A 398 14.58 -1.43 -10.32
CA ALA A 398 15.92 -1.58 -9.77
C ALA A 398 16.43 -0.22 -9.25
N GLY A 399 17.29 -0.25 -8.23
CA GLY A 399 17.98 0.95 -7.79
C GLY A 399 18.91 1.49 -8.87
N GLY A 400 18.97 2.81 -9.02
CA GLY A 400 19.81 3.47 -10.01
C GLY A 400 21.30 3.16 -9.80
N ILE A 401 22.03 3.07 -10.92
CA ILE A 401 23.49 2.92 -10.94
C ILE A 401 24.08 4.15 -11.63
N ASP A 402 24.76 5.00 -10.88
CA ASP A 402 25.51 6.12 -11.44
C ASP A 402 26.98 5.71 -11.59
N THR A 403 27.51 5.82 -12.81
CA THR A 403 28.86 5.37 -13.17
C THR A 403 29.85 6.50 -13.42
N HIS A 404 29.45 7.75 -13.16
CA HIS A 404 30.29 8.92 -13.34
C HIS A 404 30.24 9.82 -12.10
N ILE A 405 30.64 9.26 -10.95
CA ILE A 405 30.64 10.01 -9.69
C ILE A 405 32.01 10.64 -9.41
N HIS A 406 32.00 11.93 -9.14
CA HIS A 406 33.11 12.61 -8.48
C HIS A 406 32.85 12.59 -6.98
N PHE A 407 33.67 11.89 -6.19
CA PHE A 407 33.51 11.81 -4.73
C PHE A 407 34.04 13.09 -4.03
N ILE A 408 33.36 14.21 -4.29
CA ILE A 408 33.71 15.54 -3.81
C ILE A 408 33.33 15.69 -2.34
N CYS A 409 32.16 15.21 -1.93
CA CYS A 409 31.68 15.33 -0.56
C CYS A 409 30.69 14.21 -0.17
N PRO A 410 30.61 13.83 1.11
CA PRO A 410 29.77 12.72 1.56
C PRO A 410 28.25 12.99 1.41
N GLN A 411 27.84 14.26 1.31
CA GLN A 411 26.43 14.62 1.14
C GLN A 411 25.82 14.04 -0.13
N GLN A 412 26.64 13.79 -1.16
CA GLN A 412 26.23 13.15 -2.41
C GLN A 412 25.60 11.77 -2.17
N ALA A 413 26.06 11.03 -1.15
CA ALA A 413 25.50 9.73 -0.80
C ALA A 413 24.02 9.83 -0.37
N ASN A 414 23.69 10.84 0.44
CA ASN A 414 22.32 11.07 0.88
C ASN A 414 21.41 11.47 -0.30
N GLU A 415 21.92 12.31 -1.20
CA GLU A 415 21.19 12.74 -2.39
C GLU A 415 20.98 11.58 -3.38
N ALA A 416 22.00 10.72 -3.55
CA ALA A 416 21.92 9.51 -4.37
C ALA A 416 20.80 8.58 -3.87
N VAL A 417 20.81 8.21 -2.58
CA VAL A 417 19.76 7.33 -2.02
C VAL A 417 18.38 7.99 -2.09
N ALA A 418 18.28 9.29 -1.78
CA ALA A 418 17.00 10.01 -1.81
C ALA A 418 16.40 10.09 -3.22
N SER A 419 17.23 10.10 -4.26
CA SER A 419 16.79 10.08 -5.67
C SER A 419 16.59 8.67 -6.24
N GLY A 420 16.89 7.62 -5.47
CA GLY A 420 16.74 6.22 -5.88
C GLY A 420 17.98 5.56 -6.47
N ILE A 421 19.14 6.21 -6.41
CA ILE A 421 20.44 5.60 -6.75
C ILE A 421 20.92 4.76 -5.58
N THR A 422 21.24 3.49 -5.83
CA THR A 422 21.75 2.55 -4.81
C THR A 422 23.18 2.09 -5.08
N THR A 423 23.74 2.47 -6.23
CA THR A 423 25.12 2.15 -6.60
C THR A 423 25.81 3.35 -7.23
N MET A 424 27.02 3.65 -6.76
CA MET A 424 27.88 4.71 -7.30
C MET A 424 29.23 4.13 -7.72
N LEU A 425 29.64 4.39 -8.95
CA LEU A 425 30.97 4.11 -9.47
C LEU A 425 31.62 5.44 -9.89
N GLY A 426 32.82 5.68 -9.37
CA GLY A 426 33.46 6.98 -9.53
C GLY A 426 34.82 7.06 -8.89
N GLY A 427 35.33 8.26 -8.65
CA GLY A 427 36.62 8.46 -7.99
C GLY A 427 36.73 9.83 -7.34
N GLY A 428 37.60 9.93 -6.34
CA GLY A 428 37.81 11.19 -5.62
C GLY A 428 38.37 10.99 -4.22
N THR A 429 38.90 12.08 -3.66
CA THR A 429 39.49 12.12 -2.32
C THR A 429 38.92 13.28 -1.49
N GLY A 430 37.66 13.65 -1.72
CA GLY A 430 37.06 14.89 -1.19
C GLY A 430 37.27 16.09 -2.12
N PRO A 431 37.10 17.33 -1.64
CA PRO A 431 36.97 18.54 -2.47
C PRO A 431 38.34 19.09 -2.95
N SER A 432 39.17 18.22 -3.54
CA SER A 432 40.43 18.59 -4.18
C SER A 432 40.20 19.02 -5.62
N ALA A 433 41.11 19.83 -6.17
CA ALA A 433 41.07 20.20 -7.60
C ALA A 433 41.10 18.97 -8.52
N GLY A 434 41.80 17.90 -8.11
CA GLY A 434 41.83 16.63 -8.85
C GLY A 434 40.46 15.97 -8.89
N THR A 435 39.81 15.78 -7.74
CA THR A 435 38.47 15.21 -7.65
C THR A 435 37.43 16.06 -8.39
N SER A 436 37.51 17.39 -8.26
CA SER A 436 36.56 18.30 -8.92
C SER A 436 36.66 18.25 -10.45
N ALA A 437 37.78 17.79 -11.00
CA ALA A 437 38.00 17.68 -12.44
C ALA A 437 37.91 16.25 -12.97
N THR A 438 38.27 15.25 -12.16
CA THR A 438 38.46 13.86 -12.61
C THR A 438 37.90 12.88 -11.58
N THR A 439 37.26 11.82 -12.06
CA THR A 439 36.82 10.68 -11.23
C THR A 439 38.01 9.77 -10.94
N CYS A 440 38.95 10.23 -10.11
CA CYS A 440 40.18 9.48 -9.81
C CYS A 440 40.50 9.52 -8.33
N THR A 441 40.92 8.36 -7.80
CA THR A 441 41.34 8.16 -6.41
C THR A 441 42.82 7.78 -6.40
N PRO A 442 43.73 8.77 -6.48
CA PRO A 442 45.13 8.51 -6.78
C PRO A 442 45.86 7.78 -5.66
N GLY A 443 46.36 6.58 -5.94
CA GLY A 443 47.29 5.86 -5.08
C GLY A 443 46.65 5.10 -3.91
N LYS A 444 47.41 4.15 -3.37
CA LYS A 444 46.92 3.14 -2.42
C LYS A 444 46.40 3.69 -1.08
N ASN A 445 46.92 4.83 -0.63
CA ASN A 445 46.54 5.40 0.66
C ASN A 445 45.13 5.99 0.60
N TYR A 446 44.85 6.82 -0.42
CA TYR A 446 43.52 7.38 -0.63
C TYR A 446 42.48 6.34 -1.00
N MET A 447 42.86 5.31 -1.78
CA MET A 447 41.98 4.17 -2.04
C MET A 447 41.51 3.50 -0.74
N ARG A 448 42.43 3.19 0.18
CA ARG A 448 42.11 2.61 1.49
C ARG A 448 41.21 3.53 2.32
N GLU A 449 41.55 4.82 2.39
CA GLU A 449 40.78 5.80 3.17
C GLU A 449 39.36 5.97 2.63
N MET A 450 39.17 6.00 1.31
CA MET A 450 37.85 6.10 0.70
C MET A 450 37.02 4.84 0.93
N LEU A 451 37.61 3.64 0.83
CA LEU A 451 36.93 2.40 1.18
C LEU A 451 36.44 2.43 2.65
N GLN A 452 37.29 2.88 3.57
CA GLN A 452 36.91 3.02 4.99
C GLN A 452 35.84 4.09 5.22
N ALA A 453 35.92 5.21 4.52
CA ALA A 453 34.96 6.31 4.64
C ALA A 453 33.56 5.93 4.14
N CYS A 454 33.47 5.01 3.18
CA CYS A 454 32.22 4.58 2.58
C CYS A 454 31.58 3.34 3.23
N ASP A 455 32.28 2.64 4.12
CA ASP A 455 31.89 1.32 4.66
C ASP A 455 30.54 1.31 5.41
N SER A 456 30.11 2.46 5.93
CA SER A 456 28.83 2.60 6.65
C SER A 456 27.69 3.14 5.79
N LEU A 457 27.95 3.47 4.52
CA LEU A 457 26.94 4.02 3.63
C LEU A 457 26.03 2.88 3.12
N PRO A 458 24.70 3.09 3.08
CA PRO A 458 23.76 2.11 2.53
C PRO A 458 23.75 2.15 0.98
N LEU A 459 24.93 2.07 0.37
CA LEU A 459 25.18 2.20 -1.06
C LEU A 459 26.27 1.21 -1.48
N ASN A 460 26.14 0.65 -2.67
CA ASN A 460 27.25 -0.07 -3.30
C ASN A 460 28.23 0.96 -3.89
N ILE A 461 29.52 0.87 -3.58
CA ILE A 461 30.53 1.85 -4.00
C ILE A 461 31.64 1.18 -4.81
N GLY A 462 31.85 1.66 -6.04
CA GLY A 462 33.02 1.37 -6.87
C GLY A 462 33.94 2.58 -6.95
N ILE A 463 35.24 2.36 -6.76
CA ILE A 463 36.25 3.42 -6.72
C ILE A 463 37.28 3.21 -7.85
N THR A 464 37.52 4.27 -8.62
CA THR A 464 38.44 4.37 -9.77
C THR A 464 39.65 5.23 -9.45
#